data_AF-A0A9X4L4A5-F1
#
_entry.id   AF-A0A9X4L4A5-F1
#
_cell.length_a   1.000
_cell.length_b   1.000
_cell.length_c   1.000
_cell.angle_alpha   90.00
_cell.angle_beta   90.00
_cell.angle_gamma   90.00
#
_symmetry.space_group_name_H-M   'P 1'
#
loop_
_entity.id
_entity.type
_entity.pdbx_description
1 polymer ?
#
loop_
_entity_poly.entity_id
_entity_poly.type
_entity_poly.pdbx_seq_one_letter_code
_entity_poly.pdbx_strand_id
1 'polypeptide(L)'
;MQIFRISSDHKKSARFLDNRRLSKQVLELYQIIRVCLAKLNLVDVNSNYIKHPIVAHVYNNGEPYIIDTFKILECMNEEHIRRGGKRSVDFKNDIARLREIVYKKEYQKYFSHEKLPPFYVFGDYKVHGEDAFELYQTLLFNKWKKDKIPPRCGIKKGTDKYDTTLSN
;
A
#
# COMPACT_ATOMS: atom_id res chain seq x y z
N MET A 1 5.30 7.35 8.05
CA MET A 1 4.68 6.66 6.89
C MET A 1 5.52 5.42 6.61
N GLN A 2 4.91 4.28 6.29
CA GLN A 2 5.61 3.01 6.02
C GLN A 2 4.85 2.23 4.94
N ILE A 3 5.53 1.42 4.14
CA ILE A 3 4.85 0.47 3.25
C ILE A 3 4.76 -0.89 3.93
N PHE A 4 3.67 -1.14 4.66
CA PHE A 4 3.46 -2.41 5.37
C PHE A 4 3.39 -3.58 4.40
N ARG A 5 4.40 -4.45 4.45
CA ARG A 5 4.46 -5.69 3.69
C ARG A 5 5.00 -6.79 4.59
N ILE A 6 4.35 -7.94 4.59
CA ILE A 6 4.79 -9.13 5.35
C ILE A 6 5.17 -10.28 4.42
N SER A 7 5.08 -10.05 3.11
CA SER A 7 5.38 -11.01 2.07
C SER A 7 5.63 -10.27 0.75
N SER A 8 6.37 -10.91 -0.16
CA SER A 8 6.48 -10.49 -1.56
C SER A 8 5.15 -10.56 -2.31
N ASP A 9 4.17 -11.33 -1.79
CA ASP A 9 2.79 -11.35 -2.24
C ASP A 9 1.99 -10.19 -1.61
N HIS A 10 1.58 -9.25 -2.48
CA HIS A 10 0.81 -8.07 -2.10
C HIS A 10 -0.55 -8.42 -1.48
N LYS A 11 -1.20 -9.50 -1.92
CA LYS A 11 -2.49 -9.95 -1.37
C LYS A 11 -2.34 -10.52 0.03
N LYS A 12 -1.27 -11.28 0.30
CA LYS A 12 -0.95 -11.74 1.66
C LYS A 12 -0.74 -10.55 2.60
N SER A 13 0.03 -9.56 2.16
CA SER A 13 0.26 -8.33 2.94
C SER A 13 -1.03 -7.54 3.20
N ALA A 14 -1.90 -7.37 2.20
CA ALA A 14 -3.19 -6.72 2.36
C ALA A 14 -4.09 -7.47 3.36
N ARG A 15 -4.14 -8.80 3.28
CA ARG A 15 -4.94 -9.64 4.18
C ARG A 15 -4.45 -9.59 5.63
N PHE A 16 -3.17 -9.38 5.86
CA PHE A 16 -2.58 -9.37 7.19
C PHE A 16 -2.93 -8.12 8.01
N LEU A 17 -3.17 -6.98 7.34
CA LEU A 17 -3.52 -5.73 8.03
C LEU A 17 -4.93 -5.78 8.64
N ASP A 18 -5.15 -5.12 9.78
CA ASP A 18 -6.50 -4.82 10.28
C ASP A 18 -7.13 -3.67 9.48
N ASN A 19 -8.45 -3.51 9.55
CA ASN A 19 -9.21 -2.56 8.74
C ASN A 19 -8.74 -1.11 8.88
N ARG A 20 -8.33 -0.69 10.08
CA ARG A 20 -7.88 0.69 10.32
C ARG A 20 -6.54 0.93 9.64
N ARG A 21 -5.58 0.01 9.83
CA ARG A 21 -4.26 0.11 9.20
C ARG A 21 -4.35 -0.07 7.69
N LEU A 22 -5.19 -0.99 7.22
CA LEU A 22 -5.44 -1.20 5.79
C LEU A 22 -6.02 0.04 5.11
N SER A 23 -7.05 0.66 5.71
CA SER A 23 -7.65 1.90 5.17
C SER A 23 -6.63 3.02 5.06
N LYS A 24 -5.82 3.19 6.11
CA LYS A 24 -4.73 4.18 6.17
C LYS A 24 -3.66 3.89 5.12
N GLN A 25 -3.29 2.62 4.94
CA GLN A 25 -2.23 2.21 4.03
C GLN A 25 -2.54 2.53 2.57
N VAL A 26 -3.81 2.39 2.16
CA VAL A 26 -4.27 2.81 0.83
C VAL A 26 -4.05 4.30 0.61
N LEU A 27 -4.33 5.15 1.62
CA LEU A 27 -4.13 6.59 1.53
C LEU A 27 -2.64 6.96 1.49
N GLU A 28 -1.81 6.32 2.34
CA GLU A 28 -0.37 6.54 2.35
C GLU A 28 0.24 6.15 0.99
N LEU A 29 -0.12 4.99 0.42
CA LEU A 29 0.35 4.55 -0.90
C LEU A 29 -0.07 5.52 -2.02
N TYR A 30 -1.33 5.97 -2.01
CA TYR A 30 -1.83 6.95 -2.98
C TYR A 30 -0.99 8.25 -2.94
N GLN A 31 -0.71 8.75 -1.74
CA GLN A 31 0.11 9.95 -1.54
C GLN A 31 1.56 9.74 -2.00
N ILE A 32 2.19 8.61 -1.65
CA ILE A 32 3.56 8.29 -2.06
C ILE A 32 3.68 8.28 -3.58
N ILE A 33 2.77 7.59 -4.27
CA ILE A 33 2.77 7.50 -5.74
C ILE A 33 2.63 8.90 -6.35
N ARG A 34 1.69 9.71 -5.86
CA ARG A 34 1.51 11.09 -6.37
C ARG A 34 2.73 11.98 -6.18
N VAL A 35 3.42 11.87 -5.04
CA VAL A 35 4.65 12.64 -4.80
C VAL A 35 5.75 12.23 -5.79
N CYS A 36 5.89 10.93 -6.06
CA CYS A 36 6.87 10.45 -7.03
C CYS A 36 6.52 10.91 -8.46
N LEU A 37 5.25 10.81 -8.87
CA LEU A 37 4.78 11.30 -10.16
C LEU A 37 4.96 12.83 -10.32
N ALA A 38 4.70 13.59 -9.25
CA ALA A 38 4.92 15.03 -9.23
C ALA A 38 6.40 15.38 -9.35
N LYS A 39 7.28 14.60 -8.73
CA LYS A 39 8.73 14.77 -8.86
C LYS A 39 9.23 14.53 -10.28
N LEU A 40 8.51 13.74 -11.07
CA LEU A 40 8.71 13.55 -12.51
C LEU A 40 7.95 14.58 -13.38
N ASN A 41 7.29 15.58 -12.78
CA ASN A 41 6.43 16.55 -13.46
C ASN A 41 5.26 15.93 -14.26
N LEU A 42 4.79 14.75 -13.87
CA LEU A 42 3.67 14.06 -14.55
C LEU A 42 2.30 14.44 -13.98
N VAL A 43 2.27 15.04 -12.79
CA VAL A 43 1.07 15.55 -12.11
C VAL A 43 1.41 16.81 -11.33
N ASP A 44 0.44 17.72 -11.21
CA ASP A 44 0.60 18.96 -10.45
C ASP A 44 0.25 18.75 -8.97
N VAL A 45 1.25 18.39 -8.17
CA VAL A 45 1.12 18.12 -6.72
C VAL A 45 2.40 18.56 -6.02
N ASN A 46 2.30 19.00 -4.76
CA ASN A 46 3.46 19.32 -3.96
C ASN A 46 4.37 18.07 -3.78
N SER A 47 5.63 18.18 -4.21
CA SER A 47 6.63 17.10 -4.17
C SER A 47 7.59 17.17 -2.97
N ASN A 48 7.38 18.10 -2.01
CA ASN A 48 8.28 18.31 -0.86
C ASN A 48 8.44 17.07 0.04
N TYR A 49 7.47 16.16 0.02
CA TYR A 49 7.53 14.89 0.77
C TYR A 49 8.52 13.87 0.21
N ILE A 50 9.18 14.15 -0.92
CA ILE A 50 10.19 13.27 -1.54
C ILE A 50 11.35 12.91 -0.59
N LYS A 51 11.64 13.78 0.39
CA LYS A 51 12.69 13.57 1.41
C LYS A 51 12.34 12.50 2.44
N HIS A 52 11.07 12.10 2.55
CA HIS A 52 10.68 11.06 3.50
C HIS A 52 11.29 9.71 3.07
N PRO A 53 11.93 8.93 3.97
CA PRO A 53 12.71 7.74 3.58
C PRO A 53 11.96 6.74 2.70
N ILE A 54 10.70 6.45 3.01
CA ILE A 54 9.85 5.57 2.19
C ILE A 54 9.57 6.14 0.79
N VAL A 55 9.35 7.46 0.69
CA VAL A 55 9.05 8.11 -0.60
C VAL A 55 10.31 8.13 -1.45
N ALA A 56 11.46 8.45 -0.87
CA ALA A 56 12.76 8.36 -1.54
C ALA A 56 13.07 6.92 -2.01
N HIS A 57 12.78 5.92 -1.17
CA HIS A 57 12.93 4.50 -1.52
C HIS A 57 12.05 4.10 -2.71
N VAL A 58 10.79 4.51 -2.73
CA VAL A 58 9.90 4.28 -3.88
C VAL A 58 10.37 5.07 -5.10
N TYR A 59 10.90 6.28 -4.91
CA TYR A 59 11.35 7.15 -5.99
C TYR A 59 12.60 6.64 -6.70
N ASN A 60 13.42 5.84 -6.00
CA ASN A 60 14.56 5.11 -6.56
C ASN A 60 15.44 5.97 -7.49
N ASN A 61 15.99 7.06 -6.94
CA ASN A 61 16.95 7.92 -7.64
C ASN A 61 16.49 8.43 -9.03
N GLY A 62 15.19 8.55 -9.28
CA GLY A 62 14.65 9.02 -10.56
C GLY A 62 14.01 7.94 -11.42
N GLU A 63 14.12 6.67 -11.03
CA GLU A 63 13.50 5.53 -11.71
C GLU A 63 12.50 4.81 -10.78
N PRO A 64 11.38 5.46 -10.43
CA PRO A 64 10.53 5.02 -9.34
C PRO A 64 9.83 3.68 -9.62
N TYR A 65 9.64 2.88 -8.56
CA TYR A 65 8.92 1.61 -8.56
C TYR A 65 7.38 1.79 -8.62
N ILE A 66 6.89 2.70 -9.48
CA ILE A 66 5.48 3.11 -9.51
C ILE A 66 4.56 1.95 -9.86
N ILE A 67 4.95 1.10 -10.80
CA ILE A 67 4.13 -0.01 -11.28
C ILE A 67 3.85 -0.99 -10.13
N ASP A 68 4.89 -1.44 -9.43
CA ASP A 68 4.71 -2.38 -8.31
C ASP A 68 4.04 -1.70 -7.10
N THR A 69 4.37 -0.44 -6.82
CA THR A 69 3.73 0.33 -5.73
C THR A 69 2.22 0.51 -5.97
N PHE A 70 1.81 0.74 -7.22
CA PHE A 70 0.40 0.82 -7.58
C PHE A 70 -0.31 -0.53 -7.44
N LYS A 71 0.33 -1.65 -7.81
CA LYS A 71 -0.22 -2.99 -7.57
C LYS A 71 -0.43 -3.27 -6.07
N ILE A 72 0.47 -2.81 -5.20
CA ILE A 72 0.27 -2.88 -3.74
C ILE A 72 -0.97 -2.08 -3.33
N LEU A 73 -1.12 -0.85 -3.85
CA LEU A 73 -2.29 0.00 -3.59
C LEU A 73 -3.58 -0.72 -4.01
N GLU A 74 -3.62 -1.28 -5.21
CA GLU A 74 -4.79 -2.00 -5.74
C GLU A 74 -5.17 -3.16 -4.82
N CYS A 75 -4.22 -4.02 -4.47
CA CYS A 75 -4.47 -5.17 -3.58
C CYS A 75 -5.01 -4.74 -2.21
N MET A 76 -4.47 -3.66 -1.64
CA MET A 76 -4.93 -3.15 -0.35
C MET A 76 -6.29 -2.49 -0.41
N ASN A 77 -6.59 -1.77 -1.50
CA ASN A 77 -7.89 -1.14 -1.69
C ASN A 77 -8.98 -2.17 -1.98
N GLU A 78 -8.69 -3.18 -2.79
CA GLU A 78 -9.57 -4.33 -3.03
C GLU A 78 -9.91 -5.05 -1.72
N GLU A 79 -8.89 -5.38 -0.91
CA GLU A 79 -9.11 -6.03 0.38
C GLU A 79 -9.90 -5.13 1.35
N HIS A 80 -9.66 -3.82 1.34
CA HIS A 80 -10.41 -2.86 2.15
C HIS A 80 -11.90 -2.89 1.77
N ILE A 81 -12.22 -2.82 0.48
CA ILE A 81 -13.58 -2.85 -0.04
C ILE A 81 -14.23 -4.20 0.25
N ARG A 82 -13.51 -5.31 0.05
CA ARG A 82 -13.99 -6.68 0.33
C ARG A 82 -14.46 -6.85 1.77
N ARG A 83 -13.81 -6.15 2.72
CA ARG A 83 -14.16 -6.15 4.15
C ARG A 83 -15.24 -5.14 4.54
N GLY A 84 -15.93 -4.58 3.56
CA GLY A 84 -16.99 -3.58 3.75
C GLY A 84 -16.47 -2.15 3.96
N GLY A 85 -15.19 -1.89 3.70
CA GLY A 85 -14.63 -0.55 3.69
C GLY A 85 -15.25 0.32 2.60
N LYS A 86 -15.67 1.53 2.96
CA LYS A 86 -16.28 2.49 2.03
C LYS A 86 -15.24 3.49 1.55
N ARG A 87 -15.28 3.80 0.25
CA ARG A 87 -14.56 4.91 -0.38
C ARG A 87 -15.56 5.91 -0.93
N SER A 88 -15.24 7.20 -0.80
CA SER A 88 -16.03 8.25 -1.46
C SER A 88 -15.95 8.08 -2.98
N VAL A 89 -16.94 8.62 -3.69
CA VAL A 89 -16.94 8.62 -5.16
C VAL A 89 -15.69 9.32 -5.68
N ASP A 90 -15.32 10.46 -5.07
CA ASP A 90 -14.13 11.23 -5.44
C ASP A 90 -12.86 10.38 -5.34
N PHE A 91 -12.67 9.66 -4.23
CA PHE A 91 -11.47 8.85 -4.07
C PHE A 91 -11.41 7.67 -5.05
N LYS A 92 -12.56 7.09 -5.42
CA LYS A 92 -12.62 6.06 -6.48
C LYS A 92 -12.18 6.64 -7.82
N ASN A 93 -12.66 7.84 -8.15
CA ASN A 93 -12.26 8.55 -9.37
C ASN A 93 -10.78 8.91 -9.36
N ASP A 94 -10.24 9.31 -8.21
CA ASP A 94 -8.81 9.59 -8.05
C ASP A 94 -7.93 8.35 -8.28
N ILE A 95 -8.34 7.17 -7.78
CA ILE A 95 -7.63 5.91 -8.07
C ILE A 95 -7.73 5.55 -9.55
N ALA A 96 -8.89 5.77 -10.19
CA ALA A 96 -9.06 5.52 -11.62
C ALA A 96 -8.14 6.40 -12.48
N ARG A 97 -8.12 7.71 -12.22
CA ARG A 97 -7.20 8.66 -12.88
C ARG A 97 -5.73 8.28 -12.63
N LEU A 98 -5.40 7.88 -11.40
CA LEU A 98 -4.06 7.44 -11.07
C LEU A 98 -3.66 6.20 -11.88
N ARG A 99 -4.58 5.23 -12.04
CA ARG A 99 -4.37 4.04 -12.88
C ARG A 99 -4.05 4.42 -14.32
N GLU A 100 -4.83 5.35 -14.90
CA GLU A 100 -4.61 5.83 -16.28
C GLU A 100 -3.21 6.42 -16.46
N ILE A 101 -2.76 7.23 -15.51
CA ILE A 101 -1.40 7.82 -15.52
C ILE A 101 -0.34 6.73 -15.39
N VAL A 102 -0.49 5.83 -14.41
CA VAL A 102 0.49 4.76 -14.13
C VAL A 102 0.68 3.83 -15.32
N TYR A 103 -0.37 3.53 -16.08
CA TYR A 103 -0.31 2.63 -17.24
C TYR A 103 -0.27 3.35 -18.59
N LYS A 104 -0.14 4.68 -18.60
CA LYS A 104 0.01 5.44 -19.85
C LYS A 104 1.30 5.04 -20.55
N LYS A 105 1.21 4.64 -21.82
CA LYS A 105 2.34 4.11 -22.60
C LYS A 105 3.54 5.07 -22.63
N GLU A 106 3.27 6.36 -22.81
CA GLU A 106 4.31 7.40 -22.90
C GLU A 106 5.06 7.64 -21.57
N TYR A 107 4.48 7.23 -20.43
CA TYR A 107 5.10 7.40 -19.11
C TYR A 107 5.88 6.16 -18.65
N GLN A 108 5.70 5.00 -19.29
CA GLN A 108 6.36 3.75 -18.89
C GLN A 108 7.89 3.88 -18.88
N LYS A 109 8.45 4.66 -19.81
CA LYS A 109 9.90 4.93 -19.90
C LYS A 109 10.50 5.60 -18.66
N TYR A 110 9.68 6.16 -17.77
CA TYR A 110 10.15 6.81 -16.53
C TYR A 110 10.08 5.89 -15.32
N PHE A 111 9.51 4.68 -15.43
CA PHE A 111 9.25 3.82 -14.27
C PHE A 111 10.13 2.58 -14.30
N SER A 112 10.56 2.15 -13.12
CA SER A 112 11.19 0.84 -12.98
C SER A 112 10.14 -0.25 -13.18
N HIS A 113 10.50 -1.27 -13.96
CA HIS A 113 9.72 -2.50 -14.15
C HIS A 113 10.04 -3.58 -13.10
N GLU A 114 11.09 -3.37 -12.30
CA GLU A 114 11.42 -4.22 -11.15
C GLU A 114 10.40 -4.07 -10.02
N LYS A 115 10.34 -5.10 -9.16
CA LYS A 115 9.51 -5.05 -7.95
C LYS A 115 10.10 -4.06 -6.94
N LEU A 116 9.24 -3.40 -6.18
CA LEU A 116 9.68 -2.55 -5.07
C LEU A 116 10.39 -3.44 -4.05
N PRO A 117 11.68 -3.19 -3.73
CA PRO A 117 12.38 -3.96 -2.71
C PRO A 117 11.73 -3.74 -1.34
N PRO A 118 11.63 -4.76 -0.49
CA PRO A 118 11.14 -4.58 0.88
C PRO A 118 12.09 -3.64 1.62
N PHE A 119 11.50 -2.71 2.37
CA PHE A 119 12.23 -1.70 3.09
C PHE A 119 11.48 -1.35 4.36
N TYR A 120 12.15 -1.41 5.51
CA TYR A 120 11.65 -1.06 6.82
C TYR A 120 12.40 0.16 7.35
N VAL A 121 11.69 1.12 7.95
CA VAL A 121 12.30 2.30 8.56
C VAL A 121 11.60 2.68 9.86
N PHE A 122 12.32 2.73 10.97
CA PHE A 122 11.79 3.16 12.27
C PHE A 122 12.81 4.03 13.00
N GLY A 123 12.49 5.33 13.14
CA GLY A 123 13.49 6.32 13.53
C GLY A 123 14.64 6.32 12.50
N ASP A 124 15.87 6.18 12.98
CA ASP A 124 17.07 6.11 12.15
C ASP A 124 17.38 4.68 11.67
N TYR A 125 16.72 3.66 12.24
CA TYR A 125 16.94 2.27 11.89
C TYR A 125 16.28 1.94 10.54
N LYS A 126 17.08 1.43 9.60
CA LYS A 126 16.68 1.10 8.22
C LYS A 126 17.12 -0.33 7.89
N VAL A 127 16.21 -1.12 7.33
CA VAL A 127 16.47 -2.50 6.89
C VAL A 127 15.95 -2.69 5.48
N HIS A 128 16.77 -3.31 4.65
CA HIS A 128 16.48 -3.63 3.26
C HIS A 128 16.39 -5.15 3.09
N GLY A 129 15.66 -5.61 2.07
CA GLY A 129 15.56 -7.03 1.78
C GLY A 129 14.54 -7.77 2.65
N GLU A 130 14.52 -9.09 2.57
CA GLU A 130 13.43 -9.92 3.09
C GLU A 130 13.25 -9.82 4.62
N ASP A 131 14.31 -9.54 5.37
CA ASP A 131 14.28 -9.27 6.82
C ASP A 131 13.28 -8.15 7.18
N ALA A 132 13.02 -7.21 6.27
CA ALA A 132 12.02 -6.17 6.47
C ALA A 132 10.61 -6.76 6.70
N PHE A 133 10.27 -7.91 6.10
CA PHE A 133 8.96 -8.54 6.26
C PHE A 133 8.72 -9.00 7.70
N GLU A 134 9.73 -9.59 8.35
CA GLU A 134 9.63 -10.04 9.73
C GLU A 134 9.51 -8.87 10.71
N LEU A 135 10.26 -7.80 10.45
CA LEU A 135 10.17 -6.55 11.20
C LEU A 135 8.77 -5.92 11.07
N TYR A 136 8.15 -6.00 9.90
CA TYR A 136 6.78 -5.54 9.71
C TYR A 136 5.77 -6.36 10.49
N GLN A 137 5.89 -7.68 10.50
CA GLN A 137 5.03 -8.56 11.31
C GLN A 137 5.16 -8.22 12.80
N THR A 138 6.39 -8.15 13.30
CA THR A 138 6.70 -7.81 14.70
C THR A 138 6.13 -6.44 15.07
N LEU A 139 6.31 -5.44 14.21
CA LEU A 139 5.77 -4.10 14.42
C LEU A 139 4.24 -4.12 14.49
N LEU A 140 3.56 -4.85 13.60
CA LEU A 140 2.10 -4.95 13.60
C LEU A 140 1.57 -5.63 14.87
N PHE A 141 2.16 -6.76 15.28
CA PHE A 141 1.78 -7.44 16.53
C PHE A 141 1.96 -6.54 17.74
N ASN A 142 3.09 -5.84 17.84
CA ASN A 142 3.36 -4.89 18.91
C ASN A 142 2.35 -3.73 18.93
N LYS A 143 1.95 -3.25 17.75
CA LYS A 143 0.92 -2.22 17.62
C LYS A 143 -0.46 -2.73 18.04
N TRP A 144 -0.84 -3.97 17.71
CA TRP A 144 -2.11 -4.56 18.14
C TRP A 144 -2.16 -4.80 19.65
N LYS A 145 -1.08 -5.29 20.26
CA LYS A 145 -1.00 -5.46 21.73
C LYS A 145 -1.23 -4.15 22.49
N LYS A 146 -0.85 -3.03 21.89
CA LYS A 146 -0.97 -1.68 22.49
C LYS A 146 -2.27 -0.97 22.10
N ASP A 147 -3.08 -1.53 21.21
CA ASP A 147 -4.32 -0.90 20.77
C ASP A 147 -5.39 -0.99 21.87
N LYS A 148 -6.00 0.16 22.21
CA LYS A 148 -7.17 0.20 23.11
C LYS A 148 -8.43 -0.40 22.48
N ILE A 149 -8.46 -0.48 21.14
CA ILE A 149 -9.57 -1.04 20.37
C ILE A 149 -9.04 -2.27 19.66
N PRO A 150 -9.62 -3.46 19.87
CA PRO A 150 -9.18 -4.68 19.21
C PRO A 150 -9.15 -4.53 17.69
N PRO A 151 -8.12 -5.07 17.01
CA PRO A 151 -8.07 -5.06 15.56
C PRO A 151 -9.27 -5.81 14.98
N ARG A 152 -9.89 -5.24 13.95
CA ARG A 152 -11.01 -5.85 13.24
C ARG A 152 -10.59 -6.11 11.80
N CYS A 153 -10.81 -7.32 11.33
CA CYS A 153 -10.61 -7.67 9.92
C CYS A 153 -11.90 -7.63 9.10
N GLY A 154 -13.07 -7.45 9.75
CA GLY A 154 -14.36 -7.21 9.09
C GLY A 154 -14.73 -8.22 8.02
N ILE A 155 -14.22 -9.46 8.11
CA ILE A 155 -14.60 -10.53 7.21
C ILE A 155 -16.07 -10.81 7.51
N LYS A 156 -16.96 -10.29 6.68
CA LYS A 156 -18.33 -10.78 6.64
C LYS A 156 -18.21 -12.27 6.31
N LYS A 157 -18.79 -13.14 7.14
CA LYS A 157 -19.05 -14.52 6.73
C LYS A 157 -19.92 -14.41 5.48
N GLY A 158 -19.28 -14.54 4.32
CA GLY A 158 -19.96 -14.68 3.05
C GLY A 158 -20.13 -16.16 2.86
N THR A 159 -21.38 -16.58 2.78
CA THR A 159 -21.76 -17.83 2.15
C THR A 159 -21.02 -17.96 0.81
N ASP A 160 -20.52 -19.14 0.53
CA ASP A 160 -20.09 -19.45 -0.83
C ASP A 160 -21.29 -19.32 -1.78
N LYS A 161 -21.05 -19.46 -3.09
CA LYS A 161 -22.10 -19.55 -4.13
C LYS A 161 -23.13 -20.68 -3.90
N TYR A 162 -23.05 -21.41 -2.78
CA TYR A 162 -23.89 -22.53 -2.37
C TYR A 162 -24.50 -22.35 -0.97
N ASP A 163 -24.45 -21.16 -0.36
CA ASP A 163 -24.99 -20.91 0.99
C ASP A 163 -24.40 -21.78 2.12
N THR A 164 -23.17 -22.26 1.97
CA THR A 164 -22.50 -23.01 3.05
C THR A 164 -21.93 -22.06 4.09
N THR A 165 -22.44 -22.15 5.32
CA THR A 165 -21.89 -21.46 6.48
C THR A 165 -20.63 -22.19 6.94
N LEU A 166 -19.46 -21.57 6.78
CA LEU A 166 -18.23 -22.06 7.41
C LEU A 166 -18.32 -21.86 8.94
N SER A 167 -18.44 -22.97 9.65
CA SER A 167 -18.20 -23.09 11.10
C SER A 167 -16.75 -23.50 11.35
N ASN A 168 -16.27 -23.19 12.55
CA ASN A 168 -14.86 -23.04 12.95
C ASN A 168 -13.91 -24.18 12.55
#